data_AF-A0AA39PHA0-F1
#
_entry.id   AF-A0AA39PHA0-F1
#
_cell.length_a   1.000
_cell.length_b   1.000
_cell.length_c   1.000
_cell.angle_alpha   90.00
_cell.angle_beta   90.00
_cell.angle_gamma   90.00
#
_symmetry.space_group_name_H-M   'P 1'
#
loop_
_entity.id
_entity.type
_entity.pdbx_description
1 polymer ?
#
loop_
_entity_poly.entity_id
_entity_poly.type
_entity_poly.pdbx_seq_one_letter_code
_entity_poly.pdbx_strand_id
1 'polypeptide(L)' 'RYFKLIIITLPSPLFYTQYIHLPAASDPVPSFISNSHAFFPYFKGALGAINGTYIDNSPPA' A
#
# COMPACT_ATOMS: atom_id res chain seq x y z
N ARG A 1 12.86 -18.92 14.08
CA ARG A 1 12.05 -18.34 15.20
C ARG A 1 11.45 -16.98 14.80
N TYR A 2 12.27 -15.98 14.49
CA TYR A 2 11.80 -14.63 14.11
C TYR A 2 10.99 -14.55 12.82
N PHE A 3 11.36 -15.32 11.80
CA PHE A 3 10.59 -15.38 10.54
C PHE A 3 9.11 -15.71 10.74
N LYS A 4 8.80 -16.71 11.59
CA LYS A 4 7.43 -17.08 11.93
C LYS A 4 6.69 -15.96 12.67
N LEU A 5 7.38 -15.23 13.55
CA LEU A 5 6.79 -14.08 14.25
C LEU A 5 6.43 -12.97 13.26
N ILE A 6 7.35 -12.62 12.35
CA ILE A 6 7.13 -11.59 11.34
C ILE A 6 5.93 -11.94 10.45
N ILE A 7 5.82 -13.19 10.00
CA ILE A 7 4.68 -13.65 9.19
C ILE A 7 3.35 -13.50 9.92
N ILE A 8 3.32 -13.68 11.24
CA ILE A 8 2.09 -13.55 12.03
C ILE A 8 1.80 -12.07 12.35
N THR A 9 2.82 -11.27 12.59
CA THR A 9 2.68 -9.87 13.00
C THR A 9 2.33 -8.93 11.86
N LEU A 10 2.97 -9.07 10.68
CA LEU A 10 2.73 -8.18 9.54
C LEU A 10 1.26 -8.13 9.05
N PRO A 11 0.54 -9.26 8.92
CA PRO A 11 -0.87 -9.24 8.53
C PRO A 11 -1.81 -8.84 9.69
N SER A 12 -1.30 -8.65 10.91
CA SER A 12 -2.16 -8.34 12.05
C SER A 12 -2.76 -6.93 11.90
N PRO A 13 -4.04 -6.73 12.25
CA PRO A 13 -4.67 -5.41 12.17
C PRO A 13 -3.91 -4.35 12.97
N LEU A 14 -3.37 -4.73 14.14
CA LEU A 14 -2.56 -3.85 14.98
C LEU A 14 -1.31 -3.33 14.27
N PHE A 15 -0.69 -4.12 13.41
CA PHE A 15 0.47 -3.67 12.65
C PHE A 15 0.08 -2.56 11.66
N TYR A 16 -1.02 -2.73 10.94
CA TYR A 16 -1.53 -1.72 10.02
C TYR A 16 -1.98 -0.45 10.75
N THR A 17 -2.70 -0.56 11.87
CA THR A 17 -3.18 0.63 12.58
C THR A 17 -2.08 1.38 13.33
N GLN A 18 -1.03 0.69 13.79
CA GLN A 18 0.03 1.30 14.59
C GLN A 18 1.22 1.79 13.78
N TYR A 19 1.54 1.13 12.65
CA TYR A 19 2.77 1.40 11.91
C TYR A 19 2.56 1.79 10.45
N ILE A 20 1.39 1.53 9.87
CA ILE A 20 1.10 1.90 8.48
C ILE A 20 0.24 3.16 8.46
N HIS A 21 0.83 4.26 8.02
CA HIS A 21 0.09 5.47 7.70
C HIS A 21 -0.15 5.52 6.20
N LEU A 22 -1.42 5.44 5.80
CA LEU A 22 -1.79 5.58 4.41
C LEU A 22 -1.58 7.04 3.98
N PRO A 23 -0.92 7.27 2.83
CA PRO A 23 -0.81 8.61 2.28
C PRO A 23 -2.20 9.12 1.87
N ALA A 24 -2.44 10.41 2.05
CA ALA A 24 -3.62 11.07 1.54
C ALA A 24 -3.56 11.14 0.01
N ALA A 25 -4.74 11.17 -0.64
CA ALA A 25 -4.80 11.32 -2.09
C ALA A 25 -4.19 12.66 -2.59
N SER A 26 -4.08 13.65 -1.70
CA SER A 26 -3.44 14.94 -1.95
C SER A 26 -1.93 14.94 -1.72
N ASP A 27 -1.36 13.88 -1.15
CA ASP A 27 0.07 13.82 -0.88
C ASP A 27 0.87 13.77 -2.18
N PRO A 28 2.03 14.44 -2.24
CA PRO A 28 2.87 14.41 -3.43
C PRO A 28 3.40 13.00 -3.69
N VAL A 29 3.46 12.61 -4.96
CA VAL A 29 4.14 11.37 -5.36
C VAL A 29 5.61 11.45 -4.93
N PRO A 30 6.14 10.45 -4.20
CA PRO A 30 7.54 10.44 -3.78
C PRO A 30 8.50 10.64 -4.95
N SER A 31 9.57 11.39 -4.72
CA SER A 31 10.52 11.79 -5.78
C SER A 31 11.17 10.59 -6.48
N PHE A 32 11.42 9.49 -5.76
CA PHE A 32 11.91 8.23 -6.34
C PHE A 32 10.98 7.66 -7.43
N ILE A 33 9.67 7.82 -7.26
CA ILE A 33 8.66 7.38 -8.22
C ILE A 33 8.48 8.43 -9.31
N SER A 34 8.36 9.70 -8.95
CA SER A 34 8.13 10.79 -9.92
C SER A 34 9.29 10.99 -10.89
N ASN A 35 10.52 10.73 -10.45
CA ASN A 35 11.72 10.92 -11.26
C ASN A 35 12.04 9.69 -12.13
N SER A 36 11.38 8.55 -11.88
CA SER A 36 11.58 7.33 -12.66
C SER A 36 10.61 7.28 -13.82
N HIS A 37 11.12 7.33 -15.05
CA HIS A 37 10.31 7.21 -16.26
C HIS A 37 9.62 5.84 -16.38
N ALA A 38 10.19 4.80 -15.74
CA ALA A 38 9.61 3.48 -15.70
C ALA A 38 8.49 3.36 -14.65
N PHE A 39 8.56 4.09 -13.53
CA PHE A 39 7.60 3.94 -12.43
C PHE A 39 6.47 4.95 -12.48
N PHE A 40 6.77 6.20 -12.83
CA PHE A 40 5.79 7.27 -12.86
C PHE A 40 4.50 6.93 -13.63
N PRO A 41 4.52 6.40 -14.87
CA PRO A 41 3.29 6.12 -15.61
C PRO A 41 2.38 5.10 -14.92
N TYR A 42 2.93 4.16 -14.15
CA TYR A 42 2.14 3.15 -13.44
C TYR A 42 1.65 3.62 -12.08
N PHE A 43 2.46 4.41 -11.36
CA PHE A 43 2.19 4.75 -9.96
C PHE A 43 1.67 6.17 -9.73
N LYS A 44 1.61 7.04 -10.75
CA LYS A 44 1.12 8.42 -10.64
C LYS A 44 -0.27 8.54 -9.98
N GLY A 45 -1.15 7.55 -10.17
CA GLY A 45 -2.49 7.51 -9.59
C GLY A 45 -2.65 6.61 -8.35
N ALA A 46 -1.57 5.95 -7.90
CA ALA A 46 -1.67 4.92 -6.87
C ALA A 46 -2.13 5.46 -5.52
N LEU A 47 -1.68 6.66 -5.13
CA LEU A 47 -2.04 7.26 -3.83
C LEU A 47 -3.56 7.49 -3.69
N GLY A 48 -4.24 7.91 -4.76
CA GLY A 48 -5.69 8.07 -4.78
C GLY A 48 -6.46 6.74 -4.80
N ALA A 49 -5.86 5.68 -5.34
CA ALA A 49 -6.48 4.34 -5.43
C ALA A 49 -6.37 3.54 -4.11
N ILE A 50 -5.45 3.92 -3.22
CA ILE A 50 -5.16 3.23 -1.95
C ILE A 50 -6.25 3.43 -0.87
N ASN A 51 -7.30 4.23 -1.13
CA ASN A 51 -8.42 4.46 -0.20
C ASN A 51 -9.30 3.21 0.11
N GLY A 52 -8.77 2.00 -0.01
CA GLY A 52 -9.38 0.78 0.54
C GLY A 52 -10.68 0.32 -0.15
N THR A 53 -11.15 1.01 -1.19
CA THR A 53 -12.43 0.69 -1.86
C THR A 53 -12.31 -0.37 -2.97
N TYR A 54 -11.11 -0.94 -3.21
CA TYR A 54 -10.87 -1.78 -4.39
C TYR A 54 -10.00 -3.01 -4.13
N ILE A 55 -10.29 -3.77 -3.07
CA ILE A 55 -10.06 -5.21 -3.12
C ILE A 55 -11.40 -5.87 -2.83
N ASP A 56 -12.27 -5.89 -3.83
CA ASP A 56 -13.41 -6.79 -3.84
C ASP A 56 -12.85 -8.21 -4.03
N ASN A 57 -12.48 -8.84 -2.90
CA ASN A 57 -11.88 -10.17 -2.87
C ASN A 57 -12.97 -11.25 -3.00
N SER A 58 -13.81 -11.11 -4.01
CA SER A 58 -14.79 -12.11 -4.43
C SER A 58 -14.12 -12.98 -5.49
N PRO A 59 -13.64 -14.20 -5.19
CA PRO A 59 -13.34 -15.16 -6.25
C PRO A 59 -14.63 -15.39 -7.08
N PRO A 60 -14.53 -15.55 -8.41
CA PRO A 60 -15.68 -15.92 -9.22
C PRO A 60 -16.28 -17.25 -8.72
N ALA A 61 -17.61 -17.35 -8.76
CA ALA A 61 -18.37 -18.55 -8.40
C ALA A 61 -18.09 -19.72 -9.34
#